data_AF-A0A915IQU6-F1
#
_entry.id   AF-A0A915IQU6-F1
#
_cell.length_a   1.000
_cell.length_b   1.000
_cell.length_c   1.000
_cell.angle_alpha   90.00
_cell.angle_beta   90.00
_cell.angle_gamma   90.00
#
_symmetry.space_group_name_H-M   'P 1'
#
loop_
_entity.id
_entity.type
_entity.pdbx_description
1 polymer ?
#
loop_
_entity_poly.entity_id
_entity_poly.type
_entity_poly.pdbx_seq_one_letter_code
_entity_poly.pdbx_strand_id
1 'polypeptide(L)'
;MQFKPYFHGQGVDKHQQILNEIDFNQTLLYNGGEQTKSILLAAREQGVSTSIFQLTQDSISNISINVNQKQLIVFYSETLYSQALIQGSQSYDVEKQVEVLSKMIENLQNRITKSNLLKTLDLIVLSTHGLPQESIQWIYLDDFINMHNIAFVVSLGAFTMIYPAQHKTNQVYRELLENVPNVKVYLREDIPDRLKLKNSIKFAPILVIAENPFSIFCRNLEKIVFPKFAINNQLSSSSAEELFLPQTQSGYDNLDKDMRGVFFARGPC
;
A
#
# COMPACT_ATOMS: atom_id res chain seq x y z
N MET A 1 -3.94 20.66 -23.31
CA MET A 1 -3.62 19.74 -24.44
C MET A 1 -3.64 18.32 -23.89
N GLN A 2 -4.26 17.38 -24.62
CA GLN A 2 -4.69 16.04 -24.13
C GLN A 2 -3.55 15.12 -23.68
N PHE A 3 -3.77 14.46 -22.54
CA PHE A 3 -2.98 13.35 -22.00
C PHE A 3 -3.12 12.09 -22.88
N LYS A 4 -2.06 11.28 -23.00
CA LYS A 4 -2.11 9.94 -23.57
C LYS A 4 -1.55 8.91 -22.58
N PRO A 5 -2.25 7.79 -22.32
CA PRO A 5 -1.73 6.70 -21.47
C PRO A 5 -0.75 5.80 -22.24
N TYR A 6 0.24 5.25 -21.54
CA TYR A 6 1.16 4.24 -22.05
C TYR A 6 1.43 3.17 -20.96
N PHE A 7 1.37 1.88 -21.33
CA PHE A 7 1.73 0.75 -20.46
C PHE A 7 2.51 -0.30 -21.25
N HIS A 8 3.70 -0.69 -20.78
CA HIS A 8 4.32 -1.97 -21.13
C HIS A 8 5.22 -2.49 -20.01
N GLY A 9 5.22 -3.81 -19.81
CA GLY A 9 6.05 -4.53 -18.84
C GLY A 9 6.97 -5.55 -19.50
N GLN A 10 7.95 -6.04 -18.74
CA GLN A 10 8.44 -7.43 -18.63
C GLN A 10 9.80 -7.43 -17.88
N GLY A 11 9.95 -8.36 -16.92
CA GLY A 11 11.23 -8.65 -16.24
C GLY A 11 11.05 -8.98 -14.76
N VAL A 12 10.71 -10.23 -14.42
CA VAL A 12 10.46 -10.66 -13.02
C VAL A 12 11.61 -11.51 -12.46
N ASP A 13 12.36 -12.22 -13.31
CA ASP A 13 13.24 -13.31 -12.82
C ASP A 13 14.62 -12.87 -12.28
N LYS A 14 15.12 -11.68 -12.63
CA LYS A 14 16.41 -11.18 -12.11
C LYS A 14 16.30 -10.51 -10.73
N HIS A 15 15.11 -10.04 -10.35
CA HIS A 15 14.92 -9.27 -9.11
C HIS A 15 15.02 -10.14 -7.84
N GLN A 16 14.67 -11.43 -7.92
CA GLN A 16 14.60 -12.30 -6.74
C GLN A 16 15.99 -12.71 -6.22
N GLN A 17 16.99 -12.82 -7.09
CA GLN A 17 18.34 -13.26 -6.72
C GLN A 17 19.13 -12.14 -6.03
N ILE A 18 18.88 -10.88 -6.43
CA ILE A 18 19.55 -9.67 -5.94
C ILE A 18 19.05 -9.28 -4.54
N LEU A 19 17.78 -9.54 -4.22
CA LEU A 19 17.20 -9.28 -2.89
C LEU A 19 17.86 -10.08 -1.76
N ASN A 20 18.53 -11.20 -2.08
CA ASN A 20 19.19 -12.06 -1.10
C ASN A 20 20.63 -11.60 -0.77
N GLU A 21 21.20 -10.65 -1.52
CA GLU A 21 22.59 -10.17 -1.35
C GLU A 21 22.69 -8.84 -0.57
N ILE A 22 21.56 -8.30 -0.10
CA ILE A 22 21.50 -6.97 0.51
C ILE A 22 21.55 -7.05 2.04
N ASP A 23 22.49 -6.31 2.65
CA ASP A 23 22.51 -6.03 4.08
C ASP A 23 21.41 -5.02 4.45
N PHE A 24 20.31 -5.54 4.99
CA PHE A 24 19.12 -4.77 5.36
C PHE A 24 19.36 -3.77 6.50
N ASN A 25 20.50 -3.78 7.19
CA ASN A 25 20.78 -2.87 8.30
C ASN A 25 21.00 -1.41 7.86
N GLN A 26 21.35 -1.14 6.60
CA GLN A 26 21.44 0.23 6.07
C GLN A 26 20.12 0.73 5.44
N THR A 27 19.09 -0.12 5.39
CA THR A 27 17.78 0.17 4.76
C THR A 27 16.70 0.55 5.80
N LEU A 28 17.08 0.63 7.08
CA LEU A 28 16.18 0.82 8.23
C LEU A 28 15.43 2.16 8.29
N LEU A 29 15.66 3.09 7.37
CA LEU A 29 14.99 4.40 7.33
C LEU A 29 13.94 4.52 6.21
N TYR A 30 13.68 3.44 5.46
CA TYR A 30 12.81 3.49 4.28
C TYR A 30 11.47 2.77 4.47
N ASN A 31 10.42 3.56 4.74
CA ASN A 31 9.02 3.10 4.82
C ASN A 31 8.31 2.97 3.45
N GLY A 32 8.98 3.28 2.34
CA GLY A 32 8.36 3.08 1.03
C GLY A 32 8.16 1.60 0.70
N GLY A 33 7.06 1.31 -0.01
CA GLY A 33 6.69 -0.06 -0.42
C GLY A 33 7.75 -0.77 -1.28
N GLU A 34 7.61 -2.09 -1.45
CA GLU A 34 8.57 -2.93 -2.20
C GLU A 34 8.81 -2.44 -3.65
N GLN A 35 7.83 -1.77 -4.27
CA GLN A 35 7.95 -1.21 -5.60
C GLN A 35 8.99 -0.09 -5.67
N THR A 36 8.97 0.85 -4.72
CA THR A 36 9.92 1.96 -4.74
C THR A 36 11.34 1.47 -4.43
N LYS A 37 11.48 0.48 -3.54
CA LYS A 37 12.76 -0.20 -3.29
C LYS A 37 13.33 -0.81 -4.59
N SER A 38 12.48 -1.49 -5.37
CA SER A 38 12.88 -2.12 -6.63
C SER A 38 13.33 -1.11 -7.69
N ILE A 39 12.62 0.02 -7.81
CA ILE A 39 12.97 1.11 -8.74
C ILE A 39 14.33 1.72 -8.37
N LEU A 40 14.57 1.97 -7.09
CA LEU A 40 15.82 2.57 -6.62
C LEU A 40 17.01 1.65 -6.85
N LEU A 41 16.84 0.34 -6.63
CA LEU A 41 17.86 -0.67 -6.93
C LEU A 41 18.20 -0.68 -8.41
N ALA A 42 17.20 -0.77 -9.29
CA ALA A 42 17.40 -0.78 -10.73
C ALA A 42 18.10 0.50 -11.23
N ALA A 43 17.72 1.67 -10.69
CA ALA A 43 18.38 2.93 -11.02
C ALA A 43 19.86 2.93 -10.60
N ARG A 44 20.16 2.46 -9.38
CA ARG A 44 21.53 2.38 -8.86
C ARG A 44 22.41 1.48 -9.72
N GLU A 45 21.90 0.32 -10.16
CA GLU A 45 22.62 -0.60 -11.05
C GLU A 45 22.99 0.02 -12.40
N GLN A 46 22.19 0.99 -12.88
CA GLN A 46 22.44 1.69 -14.15
C GLN A 46 23.34 2.92 -14.00
N GLY A 47 23.99 3.11 -12.85
CA GLY A 47 24.82 4.28 -12.59
C GLY A 47 24.01 5.57 -12.46
N VAL A 48 22.72 5.48 -12.14
CA VAL A 48 21.86 6.64 -11.87
C VAL A 48 22.04 7.04 -10.41
N SER A 49 22.34 8.32 -10.18
CA SER A 49 22.37 8.87 -8.83
C SER A 49 20.94 8.95 -8.27
N THR A 50 20.67 8.23 -7.19
CA THR A 50 19.35 8.17 -6.58
C THR A 50 19.28 9.01 -5.32
N SER A 51 18.24 9.81 -5.14
CA SER A 51 17.97 10.54 -3.90
C SER A 51 16.49 10.43 -3.53
N ILE A 52 16.20 10.36 -2.23
CA ILE A 52 14.86 10.15 -1.72
C ILE A 52 14.58 11.20 -0.65
N PHE A 53 13.43 11.83 -0.74
CA PHE A 53 13.01 12.85 0.21
C PHE A 53 11.55 12.64 0.60
N GLN A 54 11.23 12.89 1.87
CA GLN A 54 9.85 13.15 2.23
C GLN A 54 9.41 14.46 1.56
N LEU A 55 8.22 14.47 0.96
CA LEU A 55 7.68 15.62 0.27
C LEU A 55 7.27 16.71 1.28
N THR A 56 8.09 17.74 1.35
CA THR A 56 7.86 18.96 2.14
C THR A 56 8.25 20.20 1.32
N GLN A 57 7.80 21.39 1.71
CA GLN A 57 8.23 22.64 1.04
C GLN A 57 9.75 22.84 1.12
N ASP A 58 10.38 22.45 2.23
CA ASP A 58 11.83 22.55 2.41
C ASP A 58 12.57 21.57 1.49
N SER A 59 12.09 20.33 1.40
CA SER A 59 12.68 19.32 0.51
C SER A 59 12.62 19.75 -0.96
N ILE A 60 11.51 20.38 -1.37
CA ILE A 60 11.39 20.97 -2.69
C ILE A 60 12.42 22.09 -2.80
N SER A 61 12.40 23.07 -1.89
CA SER A 61 13.25 24.27 -1.99
C SER A 61 14.74 23.97 -2.04
N ASN A 62 15.20 22.94 -1.32
CA ASN A 62 16.60 22.58 -1.18
C ASN A 62 17.10 21.54 -2.20
N ILE A 63 16.22 20.99 -3.05
CA ILE A 63 16.65 20.02 -4.07
C ILE A 63 17.62 20.65 -5.07
N SER A 64 18.73 19.95 -5.30
CA SER A 64 19.74 20.30 -6.31
C SER A 64 19.69 19.29 -7.46
N ILE A 65 19.48 19.78 -8.68
CA ILE A 65 19.40 18.96 -9.89
C ILE A 65 20.67 19.20 -10.72
N ASN A 66 21.49 18.16 -10.86
CA ASN A 66 22.68 18.15 -11.68
C ASN A 66 22.37 17.52 -13.05
N VAL A 67 22.15 18.37 -14.05
CA VAL A 67 21.83 17.98 -15.43
C VAL A 67 22.95 17.22 -16.15
N ASN A 68 24.17 17.19 -15.60
CA ASN A 68 25.31 16.47 -16.20
C ASN A 68 25.42 15.02 -15.72
N GLN A 69 24.53 14.55 -14.84
CA GLN A 69 24.47 13.15 -14.44
C GLN A 69 23.05 12.59 -14.61
N LYS A 70 22.94 11.27 -14.80
CA LYS A 70 21.65 10.61 -14.71
C LYS A 70 21.20 10.62 -13.25
N GLN A 71 20.03 11.19 -12.98
CA GLN A 71 19.46 11.27 -11.63
C GLN A 71 18.06 10.69 -11.58
N LEU A 72 17.77 10.00 -10.49
CA LEU A 72 16.42 9.67 -10.07
C LEU A 72 16.19 10.30 -8.70
N ILE A 73 15.25 11.23 -8.63
CA ILE A 73 14.91 11.89 -7.38
C ILE A 73 13.47 11.55 -7.04
N VAL A 74 13.28 10.88 -5.91
CA VAL A 74 11.98 10.38 -5.46
C VAL A 74 11.51 11.21 -4.29
N PHE A 75 10.35 11.83 -4.44
CA PHE A 75 9.60 12.40 -3.31
C PHE A 75 8.49 11.44 -2.89
N TYR A 76 8.30 11.24 -1.59
CA TYR A 76 7.20 10.44 -1.05
C TYR A 76 6.43 11.19 0.04
N SER A 77 5.11 10.96 0.12
CA SER A 77 4.26 11.51 1.18
C SER A 77 3.27 10.45 1.62
N GLU A 78 3.15 10.26 2.94
CA GLU A 78 2.15 9.39 3.56
C GLU A 78 1.06 10.21 4.25
N THR A 79 1.24 11.53 4.38
CA THR A 79 0.39 12.42 5.18
C THR A 79 -1.07 12.40 4.75
N LEU A 80 -1.33 12.46 3.45
CA LEU A 80 -2.70 12.42 2.92
C LEU A 80 -3.39 11.09 3.24
N TYR A 81 -2.68 9.97 3.06
CA TYR A 81 -3.21 8.64 3.36
C TYR A 81 -3.49 8.50 4.86
N SER A 82 -2.54 8.84 5.72
CA SER A 82 -2.71 8.74 7.18
C SER A 82 -3.84 9.62 7.70
N GLN A 83 -4.01 10.83 7.17
CA GLN A 83 -5.15 11.69 7.54
C GLN A 83 -6.48 11.09 7.07
N ALA A 84 -6.52 10.56 5.84
CA ALA A 84 -7.72 9.91 5.33
C ALA A 84 -8.12 8.70 6.16
N LEU A 85 -7.17 7.87 6.63
CA LEU A 85 -7.46 6.77 7.54
C LEU A 85 -8.17 7.24 8.82
N ILE A 86 -7.76 8.38 9.39
CA ILE A 86 -8.30 8.88 10.66
C ILE A 86 -9.66 9.56 10.46
N GLN A 87 -9.84 10.29 9.37
CA GLN A 87 -10.95 11.22 9.22
C GLN A 87 -11.96 10.85 8.13
N GLY A 88 -11.63 9.88 7.27
CA GLY A 88 -12.38 9.54 6.08
C GLY A 88 -11.88 10.31 4.85
N SER A 89 -11.94 9.68 3.67
CA SER A 89 -11.37 10.23 2.44
C SER A 89 -12.13 11.44 1.87
N GLN A 90 -13.35 11.69 2.35
CA GLN A 90 -14.18 12.85 1.99
C GLN A 90 -14.20 13.93 3.10
N SER A 91 -13.28 13.86 4.08
CA SER A 91 -13.20 14.87 5.14
C SER A 91 -12.68 16.21 4.60
N TYR A 92 -13.07 17.28 5.27
CA TYR A 92 -12.58 18.62 4.97
C TYR A 92 -11.06 18.76 5.13
N ASP A 93 -10.44 18.08 6.11
CA ASP A 93 -8.98 18.19 6.25
C ASP A 93 -8.23 17.38 5.19
N VAL A 94 -8.80 16.26 4.71
CA VAL A 94 -8.26 15.54 3.56
C VAL A 94 -8.32 16.40 2.31
N GLU A 95 -9.43 17.11 2.06
CA GLU A 95 -9.54 18.07 0.96
C GLU A 95 -8.47 19.18 1.06
N LYS A 96 -8.29 19.77 2.24
CA LYS A 96 -7.21 20.73 2.49
C LYS A 96 -5.83 20.16 2.22
N GLN A 97 -5.58 18.91 2.61
CA GLN A 97 -4.28 18.28 2.39
C GLN A 97 -4.02 18.04 0.90
N VAL A 98 -5.06 17.74 0.11
CA VAL A 98 -4.96 17.69 -1.35
C VAL A 98 -4.59 19.07 -1.92
N GLU A 99 -5.16 20.17 -1.41
CA GLU A 99 -4.76 21.52 -1.84
C GLU A 99 -3.29 21.83 -1.52
N VAL A 100 -2.82 21.44 -0.33
CA VAL A 100 -1.42 21.64 0.09
C VAL A 100 -0.47 20.89 -0.85
N LEU A 101 -0.77 19.62 -1.14
CA LEU A 101 0.02 18.81 -2.08
C LEU A 101 -0.02 19.39 -3.50
N SER A 102 -1.18 19.86 -3.95
CA SER A 102 -1.34 20.50 -5.25
C SER A 102 -0.45 21.73 -5.39
N LYS A 103 -0.41 22.59 -4.36
CA LYS A 103 0.47 23.77 -4.31
C LYS A 103 1.96 23.39 -4.27
N MET A 104 2.33 22.31 -3.58
CA MET A 104 3.71 21.79 -3.59
C MET A 104 4.14 21.33 -4.99
N ILE A 105 3.28 20.59 -5.68
CA ILE A 105 3.53 20.13 -7.05
C ILE A 105 3.61 21.33 -8.01
N GLU A 106 2.73 22.32 -7.87
CA GLU A 106 2.78 23.57 -8.63
C GLU A 106 4.10 24.31 -8.42
N ASN A 107 4.54 24.48 -7.17
CA ASN A 107 5.82 25.10 -6.84
C ASN A 107 7.01 24.38 -7.47
N LEU A 108 7.01 23.04 -7.44
CA LEU A 108 8.04 22.23 -8.08
C LEU A 108 8.05 22.46 -9.60
N GLN A 109 6.88 22.44 -10.24
CA GLN A 109 6.76 22.71 -11.69
C GLN A 109 7.22 24.11 -12.07
N ASN A 110 6.91 25.11 -11.25
CA ASN A 110 7.35 26.50 -11.45
C ASN A 110 8.87 26.61 -11.34
N ARG A 111 9.50 25.89 -10.41
CA ARG A 111 10.97 25.85 -10.28
C ARG A 111 11.62 25.16 -11.47
N ILE A 112 11.10 24.02 -11.91
CA ILE A 112 11.58 23.32 -13.13
C ILE A 112 11.53 24.26 -14.34
N THR A 113 10.44 25.00 -14.49
CA THR A 113 10.28 25.99 -15.58
C THR A 113 11.28 27.14 -15.48
N LYS A 114 11.39 27.78 -14.31
CA LYS A 114 12.32 28.91 -14.08
C LYS A 114 13.79 28.51 -14.23
N SER A 115 14.13 27.25 -13.94
CA SER A 115 15.48 26.71 -14.10
C SER A 115 15.78 26.17 -15.50
N ASN A 116 14.88 26.36 -16.49
CA ASN A 116 15.03 25.87 -17.86
C ASN A 116 15.21 24.35 -17.98
N LEU A 117 14.68 23.57 -17.03
CA LEU A 117 14.84 22.11 -16.97
C LEU A 117 13.77 21.34 -17.75
N LEU A 118 12.80 22.02 -18.36
CA LEU A 118 11.69 21.38 -19.08
C LEU A 118 12.12 20.46 -20.22
N LYS A 119 13.31 20.66 -20.79
CA LYS A 119 13.85 19.87 -21.91
C LYS A 119 14.79 18.75 -21.46
N THR A 120 15.06 18.63 -20.16
CA THR A 120 16.05 17.69 -19.62
C THR A 120 15.53 16.87 -18.43
N LEU A 121 14.30 17.14 -17.98
CA LEU A 121 13.72 16.53 -16.78
C LEU A 121 12.31 16.01 -17.05
N ASP A 122 12.10 14.75 -16.68
CA ASP A 122 10.79 14.11 -16.60
C ASP A 122 10.25 14.16 -15.18
N LEU A 123 9.08 14.76 -15.02
CA LEU A 123 8.32 14.80 -13.79
C LEU A 123 7.22 13.76 -13.86
N ILE A 124 7.25 12.81 -12.93
CA ILE A 124 6.19 11.80 -12.76
C ILE A 124 5.55 12.02 -11.39
N VAL A 125 4.22 12.07 -11.36
CA VAL A 125 3.41 12.12 -10.14
C VAL A 125 2.47 10.92 -10.17
N LEU A 126 2.57 10.05 -9.18
CA LEU A 126 1.72 8.87 -9.09
C LEU A 126 1.32 8.56 -7.65
N SER A 127 0.26 7.77 -7.48
CA SER A 127 -0.07 7.11 -6.22
C SER A 127 -0.10 5.60 -6.40
N THR A 128 0.15 4.87 -5.32
CA THR A 128 0.14 3.40 -5.31
C THR A 128 -1.28 2.82 -5.38
N HIS A 129 -2.27 3.52 -4.83
CA HIS A 129 -3.68 3.16 -4.80
C HIS A 129 -4.55 4.38 -4.50
N GLY A 130 -5.87 4.19 -4.58
CA GLY A 130 -6.88 5.11 -4.04
C GLY A 130 -7.38 4.70 -2.66
N LEU A 131 -8.51 5.28 -2.26
CA LEU A 131 -9.24 5.01 -1.01
C LEU A 131 -10.75 5.12 -1.27
N PRO A 132 -11.59 4.28 -0.66
CA PRO A 132 -13.04 4.41 -0.72
C PRO A 132 -13.55 5.72 -0.14
N GLN A 133 -14.62 6.24 -0.73
CA GLN A 133 -15.34 7.42 -0.24
C GLN A 133 -16.20 7.12 0.99
N GLU A 134 -16.77 5.92 1.03
CA GLU A 134 -17.65 5.48 2.10
C GLU A 134 -16.87 5.08 3.36
N SER A 135 -17.48 5.32 4.51
CA SER A 135 -16.93 4.88 5.80
C SER A 135 -16.98 3.36 5.92
N ILE A 136 -16.00 2.83 6.64
CA ILE A 136 -15.88 1.38 6.88
C ILE A 136 -17.11 0.81 7.59
N GLN A 137 -17.53 -0.37 7.14
CA GLN A 137 -18.49 -1.23 7.84
C GLN A 137 -17.79 -2.48 8.37
N TRP A 138 -17.81 -2.70 9.68
CA TRP A 138 -17.05 -3.80 10.31
C TRP A 138 -17.77 -5.14 10.24
N ILE A 139 -17.03 -6.16 9.83
CA ILE A 139 -17.39 -7.58 9.92
C ILE A 139 -16.47 -8.21 10.98
N TYR A 140 -17.06 -8.64 12.09
CA TYR A 140 -16.32 -9.33 13.15
C TYR A 140 -16.39 -10.84 12.90
N LEU A 141 -15.26 -11.47 12.56
CA LEU A 141 -15.22 -12.90 12.23
C LEU A 141 -15.79 -13.78 13.33
N ASP A 142 -15.54 -13.41 14.60
CA ASP A 142 -15.98 -14.19 15.76
C ASP A 142 -17.51 -14.31 15.87
N ASP A 143 -18.28 -13.45 15.18
CA ASP A 143 -19.74 -13.54 15.11
C ASP A 143 -20.23 -14.62 14.13
N PHE A 144 -19.39 -15.07 13.19
CA PHE A 144 -19.81 -15.91 12.06
C PHE A 144 -19.15 -17.29 12.03
N ILE A 145 -17.95 -17.44 12.62
CA ILE A 145 -17.16 -18.68 12.55
C ILE A 145 -16.62 -19.09 13.91
N ASN A 146 -16.31 -20.39 14.06
CA ASN A 146 -15.75 -20.89 15.31
C ASN A 146 -14.24 -20.60 15.39
N MET A 147 -13.88 -19.61 16.20
CA MET A 147 -12.49 -19.17 16.36
C MET A 147 -11.55 -20.23 16.96
N HIS A 148 -12.06 -21.30 17.56
CA HIS A 148 -11.23 -22.45 17.97
C HIS A 148 -10.66 -23.23 16.78
N ASN A 149 -11.32 -23.17 15.61
CA ASN A 149 -10.84 -23.78 14.39
C ASN A 149 -9.75 -22.95 13.69
N ILE A 150 -9.39 -21.78 14.23
CA ILE A 150 -8.38 -20.89 13.68
C ILE A 150 -7.13 -20.94 14.56
N ALA A 151 -5.98 -21.25 13.96
CA ALA A 151 -4.70 -21.19 14.65
C ALA A 151 -4.29 -19.72 14.84
N PHE A 152 -4.25 -18.96 13.75
CA PHE A 152 -3.98 -17.53 13.77
C PHE A 152 -4.43 -16.83 12.47
N VAL A 153 -4.50 -15.51 12.53
CA VAL A 153 -4.92 -14.61 11.48
C VAL A 153 -3.80 -13.60 11.22
N VAL A 154 -3.51 -13.33 9.95
CA VAL A 154 -2.52 -12.35 9.51
C VAL A 154 -3.21 -11.30 8.66
N SER A 155 -2.95 -10.02 8.98
CA SER A 155 -3.63 -8.87 8.39
C SER A 155 -5.12 -8.82 8.73
N LEU A 156 -5.64 -7.61 8.90
CA LEU A 156 -7.05 -7.28 9.17
C LEU A 156 -7.42 -6.09 8.28
N GLY A 157 -8.72 -5.85 8.10
CA GLY A 157 -9.23 -4.81 7.22
C GLY A 157 -9.72 -5.37 5.89
N ALA A 158 -9.23 -4.82 4.78
CA ALA A 158 -9.77 -5.08 3.44
C ALA A 158 -9.53 -6.51 2.96
N PHE A 159 -8.53 -7.17 3.53
CA PHE A 159 -8.31 -8.60 3.37
C PHE A 159 -7.76 -9.17 4.67
N THR A 160 -7.90 -10.48 4.81
CA THR A 160 -7.25 -11.22 5.88
C THR A 160 -6.79 -12.58 5.38
N MET A 161 -5.71 -13.07 5.97
CA MET A 161 -5.12 -14.36 5.68
C MET A 161 -5.32 -15.26 6.90
N ILE A 162 -6.03 -16.37 6.72
CA ILE A 162 -6.44 -17.25 7.80
C ILE A 162 -5.61 -18.52 7.75
N TYR A 163 -5.00 -18.87 8.90
CA TYR A 163 -4.35 -20.15 9.14
C TYR A 163 -5.26 -21.01 10.03
N PRO A 164 -5.96 -22.01 9.46
CA PRO A 164 -6.79 -22.92 10.22
C PRO A 164 -5.96 -23.77 11.18
N ALA A 165 -6.60 -24.24 12.26
CA ALA A 165 -6.06 -25.30 13.09
C ALA A 165 -5.86 -26.59 12.27
N GLN A 166 -5.05 -27.50 12.80
CA GLN A 166 -4.69 -28.73 12.11
C GLN A 166 -5.94 -29.50 11.64
N HIS A 167 -5.95 -29.87 10.35
CA HIS A 167 -7.06 -30.57 9.70
C HIS A 167 -8.40 -29.80 9.65
N LYS A 168 -8.42 -28.48 9.89
CA LYS A 168 -9.64 -27.66 9.87
C LYS A 168 -9.85 -26.83 8.59
N THR A 169 -8.95 -26.86 7.62
CA THR A 169 -9.03 -26.00 6.41
C THR A 169 -10.38 -26.05 5.70
N ASN A 170 -10.87 -27.23 5.35
CA ASN A 170 -12.16 -27.36 4.64
C ASN A 170 -13.37 -26.99 5.51
N GLN A 171 -13.26 -27.12 6.84
CA GLN A 171 -14.31 -26.69 7.75
C GLN A 171 -14.36 -25.16 7.81
N VAL A 172 -13.22 -24.52 8.09
CA VAL A 172 -13.11 -23.05 8.16
C VAL A 172 -13.48 -22.40 6.83
N TYR A 173 -13.02 -22.96 5.71
CA TYR A 173 -13.38 -22.46 4.37
C TYR A 173 -14.89 -22.45 4.14
N ARG A 174 -15.60 -23.52 4.51
CA ARG A 174 -17.07 -23.58 4.38
C ARG A 174 -17.78 -22.63 5.33
N GLU A 175 -17.35 -22.57 6.60
CA GLU A 175 -17.92 -21.63 7.58
C GLU A 175 -17.78 -20.18 7.09
N LEU A 176 -16.63 -19.81 6.53
CA LEU A 176 -16.40 -18.49 5.95
C LEU A 176 -17.31 -18.22 4.74
N LEU A 177 -17.44 -19.18 3.83
CA LEU A 177 -18.22 -19.04 2.61
C LEU A 177 -19.74 -18.96 2.87
N GLU A 178 -20.24 -19.72 3.84
CA GLU A 178 -21.67 -19.83 4.14
C GLU A 178 -22.16 -18.74 5.09
N ASN A 179 -21.32 -18.31 6.03
CA ASN A 179 -21.77 -17.46 7.14
C ASN A 179 -21.29 -16.02 7.04
N VAL A 180 -20.15 -15.72 6.41
CA VAL A 180 -19.60 -14.36 6.41
C VAL A 180 -20.12 -13.57 5.20
N PRO A 181 -20.89 -12.49 5.43
CA PRO A 181 -21.42 -11.68 4.33
C PRO A 181 -20.35 -10.76 3.73
N ASN A 182 -20.57 -10.31 2.48
CA ASN A 182 -19.77 -9.27 1.81
C ASN A 182 -18.26 -9.56 1.77
N VAL A 183 -17.90 -10.83 1.61
CA VAL A 183 -16.51 -11.26 1.43
C VAL A 183 -16.40 -12.24 0.27
N LYS A 184 -15.21 -12.28 -0.33
CA LYS A 184 -14.79 -13.35 -1.23
C LYS A 184 -13.76 -14.21 -0.52
N VAL A 185 -14.03 -15.51 -0.47
CA VAL A 185 -13.19 -16.50 0.22
C VAL A 185 -12.52 -17.39 -0.80
N TYR A 186 -11.20 -17.50 -0.72
CA TYR A 186 -10.39 -18.32 -1.62
C TYR A 186 -9.54 -19.29 -0.81
N LEU A 187 -9.57 -20.58 -1.18
CA LEU A 187 -8.43 -21.43 -0.91
C LEU A 187 -7.25 -20.93 -1.73
N ARG A 188 -6.03 -21.18 -1.25
CA ARG A 188 -4.79 -20.73 -1.90
C ARG A 188 -4.74 -21.10 -3.39
N GLU A 189 -5.13 -22.32 -3.73
CA GLU A 189 -5.19 -22.85 -5.09
C GLU A 189 -6.25 -22.17 -5.97
N ASP A 190 -7.28 -21.57 -5.37
CA ASP A 190 -8.41 -20.94 -6.05
C ASP A 190 -8.28 -19.42 -6.15
N ILE A 191 -7.19 -18.84 -5.62
CA ILE A 191 -6.91 -17.42 -5.75
C ILE A 191 -6.82 -17.05 -7.26
N PRO A 192 -7.59 -16.06 -7.74
CA PRO A 192 -7.59 -15.67 -9.14
C PRO A 192 -6.20 -15.29 -9.68
N ASP A 193 -5.82 -15.83 -10.84
CA ASP A 193 -4.51 -15.58 -11.47
C ASP A 193 -4.24 -14.10 -11.78
N ARG A 194 -5.30 -13.30 -11.92
CA ARG A 194 -5.20 -11.84 -12.11
C ARG A 194 -4.59 -11.11 -10.90
N LEU A 195 -4.74 -11.66 -9.69
CA LEU A 195 -4.18 -11.08 -8.47
C LEU A 195 -2.68 -11.35 -8.35
N LYS A 196 -2.15 -12.36 -9.07
CA LYS A 196 -0.73 -12.76 -9.02
C LYS A 196 -0.24 -13.17 -7.62
N LEU A 197 -1.14 -13.58 -6.72
CA LEU A 197 -0.81 -13.95 -5.33
C LEU A 197 -0.66 -15.47 -5.13
N LYS A 198 -1.32 -16.28 -5.96
CA LYS A 198 -1.41 -17.75 -5.85
C LYS A 198 -0.07 -18.48 -5.64
N ASN A 199 0.98 -18.02 -6.33
CA ASN A 199 2.30 -18.67 -6.30
C ASN A 199 3.22 -18.15 -5.18
N SER A 200 2.82 -17.13 -4.43
CA SER A 200 3.67 -16.56 -3.38
C SER A 200 3.61 -17.41 -2.11
N ILE A 201 4.77 -17.87 -1.62
CA ILE A 201 4.87 -18.66 -0.37
C ILE A 201 4.37 -17.89 0.87
N LYS A 202 4.19 -16.57 0.77
CA LYS A 202 3.76 -15.70 1.88
C LYS A 202 2.25 -15.77 2.15
N PHE A 203 1.44 -16.36 1.27
CA PHE A 203 -0.01 -16.44 1.43
C PHE A 203 -0.48 -17.67 2.22
N ALA A 204 -1.44 -17.43 3.11
CA ALA A 204 -2.06 -18.44 3.96
C ALA A 204 -2.90 -19.47 3.17
N PRO A 205 -3.31 -20.57 3.81
CA PRO A 205 -4.23 -21.55 3.21
C PRO A 205 -5.55 -20.95 2.73
N ILE A 206 -6.07 -19.94 3.45
CA ILE A 206 -7.30 -19.24 3.10
C ILE A 206 -7.04 -17.74 3.03
N LEU A 207 -7.44 -17.12 1.91
CA LEU A 207 -7.49 -15.68 1.72
C LEU A 207 -8.95 -15.23 1.73
N VAL A 208 -9.26 -14.23 2.55
CA VAL A 208 -10.56 -13.56 2.56
C VAL A 208 -10.35 -12.11 2.12
N ILE A 209 -11.08 -11.67 1.12
CA ILE A 209 -11.09 -10.28 0.65
C ILE A 209 -12.47 -9.71 0.92
N ALA A 210 -12.56 -8.62 1.68
CA ALA A 210 -13.82 -7.92 1.91
C ALA A 210 -14.26 -7.18 0.64
N GLU A 211 -15.57 -7.09 0.42
CA GLU A 211 -16.13 -6.15 -0.54
C GLU A 211 -16.10 -4.74 0.06
N ASN A 212 -15.74 -3.72 -0.72
CA ASN A 212 -15.79 -2.32 -0.28
C ASN A 212 -17.26 -1.92 0.03
N PRO A 213 -17.58 -1.26 1.17
CA PRO A 213 -16.70 -0.66 2.19
C PRO A 213 -16.48 -1.51 3.45
N PHE A 214 -16.64 -2.83 3.37
CA PHE A 214 -16.54 -3.71 4.52
C PHE A 214 -15.10 -3.95 4.97
N SER A 215 -14.89 -4.14 6.27
CA SER A 215 -13.58 -4.43 6.86
C SER A 215 -13.67 -5.58 7.84
N ILE A 216 -12.71 -6.49 7.77
CA ILE A 216 -12.69 -7.69 8.59
C ILE A 216 -11.89 -7.42 9.87
N PHE A 217 -12.49 -7.72 11.01
CA PHE A 217 -11.84 -7.66 12.32
C PHE A 217 -12.06 -8.96 13.09
N CYS A 218 -11.22 -9.18 14.10
CA CYS A 218 -11.29 -10.32 15.01
C CYS A 218 -11.10 -9.80 16.44
N ARG A 219 -12.08 -10.00 17.31
CA ARG A 219 -12.02 -9.57 18.71
C ARG A 219 -11.10 -10.46 19.53
N ASN A 220 -10.91 -11.72 19.14
CA ASN A 220 -9.93 -12.60 19.78
C ASN A 220 -8.49 -12.20 19.40
N LEU A 221 -7.93 -11.23 20.14
CA LEU A 221 -6.60 -10.66 19.89
C LEU A 221 -5.47 -11.69 19.95
N GLU A 222 -5.62 -12.79 20.71
CA GLU A 222 -4.63 -13.87 20.77
C GLU A 222 -4.45 -14.61 19.44
N LYS A 223 -5.47 -14.55 18.57
CA LYS A 223 -5.42 -15.12 17.22
C LYS A 223 -4.73 -14.21 16.22
N ILE A 224 -4.52 -12.94 16.53
CA ILE A 224 -3.99 -11.96 15.57
C ILE A 224 -2.46 -11.94 15.66
N VAL A 225 -1.79 -12.18 14.53
CA VAL A 225 -0.35 -11.97 14.41
C VAL A 225 -0.08 -10.52 14.06
N PHE A 226 0.32 -9.73 15.04
CA PHE A 226 0.83 -8.39 14.81
C PHE A 226 2.28 -8.46 14.30
N PRO A 227 2.66 -7.67 13.27
CA PRO A 227 4.06 -7.49 12.93
C PRO A 227 4.83 -6.97 14.15
N LYS A 228 6.03 -7.50 14.44
CA LYS A 228 6.84 -7.11 15.62
C LYS A 228 7.02 -5.60 15.78
N PHE A 229 6.99 -4.83 14.69
CA PHE A 229 7.09 -3.37 14.70
C PHE A 229 5.88 -2.66 15.36
N ALA A 230 4.69 -3.27 15.35
CA ALA A 230 3.49 -2.73 15.97
C ALA A 230 3.48 -2.88 17.51
N ILE A 231 4.31 -3.80 18.04
CA ILE A 231 4.30 -4.17 19.47
C ILE A 231 5.12 -3.18 20.31
N ASN A 232 6.02 -2.41 19.71
CA ASN A 232 6.95 -1.57 20.47
C ASN A 232 6.37 -0.27 21.03
N ASN A 233 5.10 0.12 20.77
CA ASN A 233 4.60 1.40 21.27
C ASN A 233 3.18 1.49 21.85
N GLN A 234 2.24 0.54 21.69
CA GLN A 234 0.84 0.86 22.04
C GLN A 234 -0.08 -0.28 22.54
N LEU A 235 0.43 -1.47 22.86
CA LEU A 235 -0.44 -2.56 23.36
C LEU A 235 -0.41 -2.66 24.90
N SER A 236 -1.03 -1.69 25.57
CA SER A 236 -1.51 -1.84 26.95
C SER A 236 -3.04 -1.96 26.96
N SER A 237 -3.50 -3.19 26.69
CA SER A 237 -4.68 -3.91 27.22
C SER A 237 -6.07 -3.27 27.42
N SER A 238 -6.40 -2.08 26.93
CA SER A 238 -7.82 -1.63 26.90
C SER A 238 -8.20 -0.67 25.77
N SER A 239 -7.27 -0.34 24.86
CA SER A 239 -7.41 0.67 23.79
C SER A 239 -7.22 0.12 22.37
N ALA A 240 -7.09 -1.20 22.20
CA ALA A 240 -6.77 -1.81 20.90
C ALA A 240 -7.91 -1.69 19.85
N GLU A 241 -9.15 -1.40 20.24
CA GLU A 241 -10.24 -1.11 19.29
C GLU A 241 -10.22 0.36 18.86
N GLU A 242 -10.04 1.31 19.77
CA GLU A 242 -10.02 2.75 19.47
C GLU A 242 -8.79 3.20 18.66
N LEU A 243 -7.71 2.41 18.68
CA LEU A 243 -6.46 2.72 17.99
C LEU A 243 -6.36 2.13 16.57
N PHE A 244 -7.29 1.24 16.17
CA PHE A 244 -7.14 0.39 14.99
C PHE A 244 -8.33 0.35 14.02
N LEU A 245 -9.42 1.09 14.27
CA LEU A 245 -10.55 1.13 13.34
C LEU A 245 -10.52 2.44 12.53
N PRO A 246 -9.85 2.47 11.36
CA PRO A 246 -9.84 3.67 10.53
C PRO A 246 -11.24 3.94 9.95
N GLN A 247 -11.47 5.18 9.51
CA GLN A 247 -12.69 5.58 8.82
C GLN A 247 -12.75 5.04 7.38
N THR A 248 -11.61 4.83 6.75
CA THR A 248 -11.45 4.25 5.40
C THR A 248 -10.14 3.47 5.34
N GLN A 249 -9.93 2.64 4.32
CA GLN A 249 -8.68 1.90 4.14
C GLN A 249 -8.44 1.51 2.69
N SER A 250 -7.26 0.97 2.40
CA SER A 250 -6.92 0.37 1.11
C SER A 250 -6.68 -1.13 1.24
N GLY A 251 -6.47 -1.81 0.11
CA GLY A 251 -6.15 -3.25 0.06
C GLY A 251 -7.29 -4.15 -0.41
N TYR A 252 -8.39 -3.55 -0.89
CA TYR A 252 -9.48 -4.27 -1.55
C TYR A 252 -9.03 -4.87 -2.89
N ASP A 253 -9.96 -5.55 -3.55
CA ASP A 253 -9.78 -6.05 -4.92
C ASP A 253 -9.23 -4.95 -5.85
N ASN A 254 -8.14 -5.23 -6.56
CA ASN A 254 -7.47 -4.24 -7.40
C ASN A 254 -8.30 -3.77 -8.61
N LEU A 255 -9.42 -4.43 -8.91
CA LEU A 255 -10.39 -3.98 -9.92
C LEU A 255 -11.45 -3.03 -9.37
N ASP A 256 -11.53 -2.85 -8.04
CA ASP A 256 -12.38 -1.83 -7.44
C ASP A 256 -11.97 -0.44 -7.96
N LYS A 257 -12.97 0.36 -8.35
CA LYS A 257 -12.75 1.71 -8.87
C LYS A 257 -12.07 2.62 -7.85
N ASP A 258 -12.31 2.41 -6.56
CA ASP A 258 -11.78 3.23 -5.48
C ASP A 258 -10.33 2.86 -5.15
N MET A 259 -9.84 1.70 -5.62
CA MET A 259 -8.43 1.32 -5.50
C MET A 259 -7.54 1.91 -6.59
N ARG A 260 -8.12 2.62 -7.57
CA ARG A 260 -7.36 3.25 -8.64
C ARG A 260 -6.53 4.42 -8.12
N GLY A 261 -5.23 4.38 -8.38
CA GLY A 261 -4.33 5.50 -8.14
C GLY A 261 -4.36 6.54 -9.26
N VAL A 262 -3.51 7.55 -9.11
CA VAL A 262 -3.25 8.56 -10.15
C VAL A 262 -1.91 8.31 -10.82
N PHE A 263 -1.77 8.74 -12.07
CA PHE A 263 -0.51 8.77 -12.80
C PHE A 263 -0.50 9.95 -13.77
N PHE A 264 0.45 10.86 -13.59
CA PHE A 264 0.72 12.00 -14.45
C PHE A 264 2.20 12.03 -14.78
N ALA A 265 2.53 12.36 -16.02
CA ALA A 265 3.91 12.53 -16.46
C ALA A 265 4.04 13.76 -17.36
N ARG A 266 5.16 14.48 -17.24
CA ARG A 266 5.53 15.60 -18.11
C ARG A 266 7.05 15.69 -18.22
N GLY A 267 7.55 15.71 -19.45
CA GLY A 267 8.96 15.97 -19.73
C GLY A 267 9.31 15.61 -21.16
N PRO A 268 10.62 15.66 -21.50
CA PRO A 268 11.14 15.41 -22.84
C PRO A 268 11.28 13.93 -23.20
N CYS A 269 11.12 13.00 -22.24
CA CYS A 269 11.34 11.55 -22.38
C CYS A 269 11.15 11.02 -23.80
#